data_AF-F9WD78-F1
#
_entry.id   AF-F9WD78-F1
#
_cell.length_a   1.000
_cell.length_b   1.000
_cell.length_c   1.000
_cell.angle_alpha   90.00
_cell.angle_beta   90.00
_cell.angle_gamma   90.00
#
_symmetry.space_group_name_H-M   'P 1'
#
loop_
_entity.id
_entity.type
_entity.pdbx_description
1 polymer ?
#
loop_
_entity_poly.entity_id
_entity_poly.type
_entity_poly.pdbx_seq_one_letter_code
_entity_poly.pdbx_strand_id
1 'polypeptide(L)'
;MMMKILIVVMVIIGVVRADEVGAAVTLTNHNELSHRALCDFLKVAVDKWKDVKTRDPADPLKKALKDTIFGYGSGDDDVEALKSKLPRDYDEVGSGLLSERSLWCGQQLDEDRVQQRRWPGHSGPHDLVCLCTAGENGWPVNSTSDTGSTLCGHNKDALEAGEKWWSGTNNTQKKDAIQKTWDVTVNQCLSGYSQETDLAAALQKFKDKIKKTTFEHETRYILGEGGPGWAT
;
A
#
# COMPACT_ATOMS: atom_id res chain seq x y z
N MET A 1 34.82 12.89 -47.38
CA MET A 1 35.46 12.91 -46.05
C MET A 1 34.42 12.52 -45.02
N MET A 2 34.70 11.46 -44.27
CA MET A 2 33.85 10.94 -43.19
C MET A 2 33.88 11.91 -42.01
N MET A 3 32.73 12.30 -41.47
CA MET A 3 32.64 12.96 -40.17
C MET A 3 31.71 12.14 -39.29
N LYS A 4 32.32 11.48 -38.31
CA LYS A 4 31.69 10.66 -37.29
C LYS A 4 30.83 11.58 -36.40
N ILE A 5 29.52 11.39 -36.39
CA ILE A 5 28.63 12.09 -35.47
C ILE A 5 28.69 11.34 -34.13
N LEU A 6 29.46 11.89 -33.19
CA LEU A 6 29.43 11.49 -31.79
C LEU A 6 28.15 12.04 -31.17
N ILE A 7 27.19 11.16 -30.87
CA ILE A 7 25.99 11.49 -30.10
C ILE A 7 26.42 11.66 -28.63
N VAL A 8 26.63 12.91 -28.21
CA VAL A 8 26.80 13.27 -26.80
C VAL A 8 25.41 13.46 -26.21
N VAL A 9 24.97 12.49 -25.41
CA VAL A 9 23.75 12.59 -24.60
C VAL A 9 23.99 13.66 -23.54
N MET A 10 23.37 14.83 -23.72
CA MET A 10 23.35 15.92 -22.74
C MET A 10 22.52 15.47 -21.53
N VAL A 11 23.21 15.03 -20.47
CA VAL A 11 22.63 14.88 -19.14
C VAL A 11 22.35 16.29 -18.62
N ILE A 12 21.09 16.69 -18.60
CA ILE A 12 20.68 17.97 -18.01
C ILE A 12 20.71 17.80 -16.49
N ILE A 13 21.87 18.05 -15.88
CA ILE A 13 21.99 18.31 -14.46
C ILE A 13 21.49 19.75 -14.25
N GLY A 14 20.22 19.88 -13.91
CA GLY A 14 19.62 21.16 -13.54
C GLY A 14 20.10 21.63 -12.18
N VAL A 15 21.24 22.32 -12.12
CA VAL A 15 21.56 23.23 -11.01
C VAL A 15 20.88 24.55 -11.33
N VAL A 16 19.69 24.78 -10.79
CA VAL A 16 19.02 26.09 -10.87
C VAL A 16 19.39 26.88 -9.61
N ARG A 17 20.04 28.02 -9.84
CA ARG A 17 20.34 28.99 -8.79
C ARG A 17 19.04 29.59 -8.28
N ALA A 18 18.97 29.73 -6.95
CA ALA A 18 17.98 30.56 -6.29
C ALA A 18 18.15 32.00 -6.76
N ASP A 19 17.10 32.58 -7.33
CA ASP A 19 16.65 33.96 -7.13
C ASP A 19 15.29 34.11 -7.86
N GLU A 20 14.24 34.26 -7.04
CA GLU A 20 12.90 34.78 -7.35
C GLU A 20 12.18 34.29 -8.64
N VAL A 21 11.60 33.08 -8.58
CA VAL A 21 10.43 32.68 -9.39
C VAL A 21 9.51 31.85 -8.49
N GLY A 22 8.20 32.08 -8.57
CA GLY A 22 7.16 31.65 -7.64
C GLY A 22 7.33 30.29 -7.00
N ALA A 23 6.96 30.21 -5.71
CA ALA A 23 6.98 29.02 -4.86
C ALA A 23 6.81 27.74 -5.68
N ALA A 24 7.89 26.98 -5.86
CA ALA A 24 7.82 25.66 -6.42
C ALA A 24 6.86 24.86 -5.54
N VAL A 25 5.65 24.59 -6.06
CA VAL A 25 4.68 23.72 -5.40
C VAL A 25 5.39 22.39 -5.22
N THR A 26 5.82 22.09 -4.00
CA THR A 26 6.34 20.77 -3.67
C THR A 26 5.18 19.80 -3.83
N LEU A 27 5.18 19.04 -4.92
CA LEU A 27 4.19 18.00 -5.17
C LEU A 27 4.32 16.96 -4.05
N THR A 28 3.30 16.87 -3.19
CA THR A 28 3.32 15.95 -2.05
C THR A 28 2.92 14.56 -2.53
N ASN A 29 3.80 13.58 -2.33
CA ASN A 29 3.50 12.18 -2.58
C ASN A 29 3.29 11.45 -1.24
N HIS A 30 2.03 11.42 -0.82
CA HIS A 30 1.63 10.83 0.43
C HIS A 30 2.00 9.35 0.50
N ASN A 31 2.53 8.91 1.63
CA ASN A 31 2.90 7.51 1.90
C ASN A 31 3.98 6.92 0.98
N GLU A 32 4.67 7.69 0.13
CA GLU A 32 5.61 7.15 -0.87
C GLU A 32 6.64 6.19 -0.26
N LEU A 33 7.34 6.63 0.80
CA LEU A 33 8.44 5.87 1.38
C LEU A 33 7.96 4.59 2.07
N SER A 34 6.79 4.64 2.71
CA SER A 34 6.16 3.49 3.35
C SER A 34 5.68 2.49 2.31
N HIS A 35 5.04 2.98 1.24
CA HIS A 35 4.60 2.18 0.11
C HIS A 35 5.78 1.46 -0.52
N ARG A 36 6.83 2.22 -0.90
CA ARG A 36 8.01 1.65 -1.54
C ARG A 36 8.64 0.54 -0.69
N ALA A 37 8.82 0.78 0.60
CA ALA A 37 9.45 -0.19 1.49
C ALA A 37 8.62 -1.47 1.64
N LEU A 38 7.30 -1.35 1.82
CA LEU A 38 6.39 -2.51 1.88
C LEU A 38 6.32 -3.25 0.54
N CYS A 39 6.23 -2.51 -0.57
CA CYS A 39 6.16 -3.05 -1.92
C CYS A 39 7.44 -3.83 -2.27
N ASP A 40 8.61 -3.29 -1.97
CA ASP A 40 9.89 -3.97 -2.23
C ASP A 40 10.05 -5.21 -1.35
N PHE A 41 9.68 -5.14 -0.07
CA PHE A 41 9.62 -6.33 0.79
C PHE A 41 8.68 -7.40 0.23
N LEU A 42 7.48 -7.02 -0.22
CA LEU A 42 6.51 -7.95 -0.76
C LEU A 42 6.99 -8.63 -2.05
N LYS A 43 7.68 -7.89 -2.94
CA LYS A 43 8.32 -8.48 -4.13
C LYS A 43 9.34 -9.55 -3.75
N VAL A 44 10.20 -9.27 -2.76
CA VAL A 44 11.18 -10.24 -2.25
C VAL A 44 10.49 -11.44 -1.60
N ALA A 45 9.44 -11.22 -0.82
CA ALA A 45 8.65 -12.28 -0.21
C ALA A 45 8.00 -13.19 -1.26
N VAL A 46 7.40 -12.62 -2.31
CA VAL A 46 6.80 -13.36 -3.43
C VAL A 46 7.84 -14.14 -4.21
N ASP A 47 9.02 -13.56 -4.45
CA ASP A 47 10.11 -14.29 -5.09
C ASP A 47 10.56 -15.47 -4.23
N LYS A 48 10.75 -15.23 -2.92
CA LYS A 48 11.17 -16.27 -1.98
C LYS A 48 10.12 -17.37 -1.79
N TRP A 49 8.84 -17.03 -1.92
CA TRP A 49 7.74 -17.99 -1.88
C TRP A 49 7.90 -19.11 -2.92
N LYS A 50 8.43 -18.78 -4.11
CA LYS A 50 8.66 -19.76 -5.18
C LYS A 50 9.60 -20.89 -4.73
N ASP A 51 10.59 -20.57 -3.91
CA ASP A 51 11.56 -21.54 -3.36
C ASP A 51 10.99 -22.38 -2.23
N VAL A 52 10.08 -21.82 -1.43
CA VAL A 52 9.65 -22.44 -0.16
C VAL A 52 8.27 -23.09 -0.21
N LYS A 53 7.44 -22.80 -1.23
CA LYS A 53 6.05 -23.27 -1.28
C LYS A 53 5.90 -24.80 -1.25
N THR A 54 6.89 -25.54 -1.76
CA THR A 54 6.90 -27.01 -1.77
C THR A 54 7.54 -27.65 -0.53
N ARG A 55 8.08 -26.84 0.40
CA ARG A 55 8.66 -27.34 1.65
C ARG A 55 7.59 -27.90 2.59
N ASP A 56 8.05 -28.55 3.64
CA ASP A 56 7.23 -29.07 4.71
C ASP A 56 6.25 -27.99 5.24
N PRO A 57 4.96 -28.30 5.46
CA PRO A 57 3.99 -27.36 6.04
C PRO A 57 4.39 -26.78 7.41
N ALA A 58 5.22 -27.47 8.17
CA ALA A 58 5.77 -27.01 9.45
C ALA A 58 7.02 -26.12 9.31
N ASP A 59 7.53 -25.89 8.08
CA ASP A 59 8.63 -24.95 7.84
C ASP A 59 8.19 -23.53 8.28
N PRO A 60 8.87 -22.92 9.27
CA PRO A 60 8.46 -21.62 9.80
C PRO A 60 8.54 -20.49 8.77
N LEU A 61 9.50 -20.54 7.85
CA LEU A 61 9.64 -19.55 6.79
C LEU A 61 8.52 -19.69 5.75
N LYS A 62 8.15 -20.93 5.39
CA LYS A 62 6.98 -21.18 4.54
C LYS A 62 5.71 -20.60 5.19
N LYS A 63 5.46 -20.91 6.45
CA LYS A 63 4.28 -20.37 7.17
C LYS A 63 4.29 -18.84 7.19
N ALA A 64 5.40 -18.23 7.57
CA ALA A 64 5.52 -16.77 7.66
C ALA A 64 5.32 -16.08 6.30
N LEU A 65 5.90 -16.60 5.22
CA LEU A 65 5.71 -16.06 3.87
C LEU A 65 4.28 -16.27 3.37
N LYS A 66 3.66 -17.42 3.67
CA LYS A 66 2.25 -17.66 3.35
C LYS A 66 1.36 -16.62 4.01
N ASP A 67 1.50 -16.42 5.32
CA ASP A 67 0.70 -15.44 6.07
C ASP A 67 0.95 -14.01 5.56
N THR A 68 2.22 -13.67 5.27
CA THR A 68 2.61 -12.35 4.72
C THR A 68 1.96 -12.06 3.36
N ILE A 69 1.90 -13.04 2.46
CA ILE A 69 1.44 -12.83 1.08
C ILE A 69 -0.08 -13.01 0.99
N PHE A 70 -0.64 -14.06 1.58
CA PHE A 70 -2.03 -14.46 1.37
C PHE A 70 -2.95 -14.06 2.50
N GLY A 71 -2.42 -13.80 3.69
CA GLY A 71 -3.23 -13.54 4.89
C GLY A 71 -3.02 -14.56 5.97
N TYR A 72 -3.01 -14.08 7.21
CA TYR A 72 -3.07 -14.93 8.39
C TYR A 72 -4.27 -15.89 8.31
N GLY A 73 -4.00 -17.19 8.46
CA GLY A 73 -5.04 -18.22 8.42
C GLY A 73 -5.59 -18.51 7.01
N SER A 74 -5.02 -17.91 5.96
CA SER A 74 -5.47 -18.14 4.59
C SER A 74 -5.23 -19.58 4.12
N GLY A 75 -6.21 -20.12 3.39
CA GLY A 75 -6.07 -21.36 2.64
C GLY A 75 -5.22 -21.19 1.38
N ASP A 76 -5.18 -19.99 0.80
CA ASP A 76 -4.61 -19.70 -0.50
C ASP A 76 -3.08 -19.80 -0.52
N ASP A 77 -2.52 -20.23 -1.65
CA ASP A 77 -1.07 -20.39 -1.86
C ASP A 77 -0.59 -20.03 -3.28
N ASP A 78 -1.51 -19.56 -4.13
CA ASP A 78 -1.26 -19.21 -5.52
C ASP A 78 -1.23 -17.69 -5.73
N VAL A 79 -0.03 -17.17 -6.02
CA VAL A 79 0.22 -15.76 -6.28
C VAL A 79 -0.49 -15.27 -7.54
N GLU A 80 -0.63 -16.10 -8.58
CA GLU A 80 -1.30 -15.69 -9.82
C GLU A 80 -2.82 -15.60 -9.60
N ALA A 81 -3.40 -16.54 -8.84
CA ALA A 81 -4.78 -16.43 -8.41
C ALA A 81 -5.02 -15.18 -7.54
N LEU A 82 -4.08 -14.83 -6.65
CA LEU A 82 -4.15 -13.63 -5.82
C LEU A 82 -4.11 -12.34 -6.65
N LYS A 83 -3.28 -12.27 -7.70
CA LYS A 83 -3.23 -11.11 -8.61
C LYS A 83 -4.51 -10.96 -9.44
N SER A 84 -5.13 -12.08 -9.80
CA SER A 84 -6.24 -12.10 -10.77
C SER A 84 -7.53 -11.45 -10.28
N LYS A 85 -7.71 -11.31 -8.96
CA LYS A 85 -8.95 -10.81 -8.37
C LYS A 85 -8.72 -10.23 -6.98
N LEU A 86 -9.56 -9.25 -6.63
CA LEU A 86 -9.66 -8.77 -5.25
C LEU A 86 -10.19 -9.90 -4.34
N PRO A 87 -9.61 -10.11 -3.13
CA PRO A 87 -10.13 -11.08 -2.17
C PRO A 87 -11.61 -10.85 -1.84
N ARG A 88 -12.38 -11.94 -1.76
CA ARG A 88 -13.84 -11.89 -1.54
C ARG A 88 -14.25 -11.20 -0.26
N ASP A 89 -13.40 -11.15 0.76
CA ASP A 89 -13.70 -10.42 1.99
C ASP A 89 -14.08 -8.97 1.71
N TYR A 90 -13.48 -8.34 0.70
CA TYR A 90 -13.79 -6.96 0.33
C TYR A 90 -15.19 -6.78 -0.29
N ASP A 91 -15.93 -7.86 -0.59
CA ASP A 91 -17.35 -7.80 -0.95
C ASP A 91 -18.21 -7.31 0.23
N GLU A 92 -17.72 -7.49 1.46
CA GLU A 92 -18.41 -7.06 2.68
C GLU A 92 -18.11 -5.60 3.06
N VAL A 93 -17.17 -4.93 2.36
CA VAL A 93 -16.85 -3.52 2.61
C VAL A 93 -18.09 -2.65 2.39
N GLY A 94 -18.45 -1.87 3.41
CA GLY A 94 -19.66 -1.03 3.37
C GLY A 94 -20.91 -1.70 3.95
N SER A 95 -20.89 -3.00 4.25
CA SER A 95 -22.06 -3.68 4.84
C SER A 95 -22.12 -3.49 6.36
N GLY A 96 -23.19 -2.85 6.84
CA GLY A 96 -23.44 -2.68 8.28
C GLY A 96 -22.27 -2.06 9.04
N LEU A 97 -21.81 -2.72 10.11
CA LEU A 97 -20.67 -2.28 10.91
C LEU A 97 -19.35 -2.28 10.11
N LEU A 98 -19.21 -3.15 9.09
CA LEU A 98 -18.01 -3.27 8.24
C LEU A 98 -17.85 -2.12 7.23
N SER A 99 -18.67 -1.09 7.34
CA SER A 99 -18.57 0.14 6.55
C SER A 99 -17.44 1.07 6.99
N GLU A 100 -16.91 0.88 8.20
CA GLU A 100 -15.94 1.77 8.86
C GLU A 100 -14.49 1.44 8.55
N ARG A 101 -13.66 2.45 8.21
CA ARG A 101 -12.26 2.24 7.77
C ARG A 101 -11.42 1.77 8.92
N SER A 102 -11.77 2.27 10.09
CA SER A 102 -11.13 1.92 11.34
C SER A 102 -11.17 0.40 11.58
N LEU A 103 -12.23 -0.31 11.19
CA LEU A 103 -12.29 -1.77 11.37
C LEU A 103 -11.32 -2.54 10.46
N TRP A 104 -11.11 -2.05 9.24
CA TRP A 104 -10.23 -2.69 8.27
C TRP A 104 -8.77 -2.28 8.47
N CYS A 105 -8.52 -1.00 8.72
CA CYS A 105 -7.20 -0.39 8.61
C CYS A 105 -6.72 0.34 9.87
N GLY A 106 -7.50 0.36 10.95
CA GLY A 106 -7.16 1.11 12.17
C GLY A 106 -7.12 0.30 13.46
N GLN A 107 -7.95 -0.73 13.57
CA GLN A 107 -8.12 -1.54 14.78
C GLN A 107 -7.40 -2.87 14.61
N GLN A 108 -6.71 -3.31 15.67
CA GLN A 108 -6.07 -4.62 15.69
C GLN A 108 -7.12 -5.74 15.57
N LEU A 109 -6.66 -6.97 15.32
CA LEU A 109 -7.53 -8.14 15.39
C LEU A 109 -8.18 -8.21 16.76
N ASP A 110 -9.51 -8.18 16.78
CA ASP A 110 -10.34 -8.45 17.94
C ASP A 110 -10.96 -9.85 17.77
N GLU A 111 -10.44 -10.83 18.50
CA GLU A 111 -10.89 -12.22 18.43
C GLU A 111 -12.37 -12.39 18.85
N ASP A 112 -12.90 -11.46 19.66
CA ASP A 112 -14.31 -11.46 20.08
C ASP A 112 -15.23 -10.86 19.00
N ARG A 113 -14.66 -10.19 17.99
CA ARG A 113 -15.43 -9.67 16.84
C ARG A 113 -15.49 -10.68 15.71
N VAL A 114 -16.60 -11.42 15.72
CA VAL A 114 -16.99 -12.42 14.71
C VAL A 114 -16.91 -11.93 13.25
N GLN A 115 -16.91 -10.63 12.99
CA GLN A 115 -16.96 -10.05 11.63
C GLN A 115 -15.66 -9.41 11.13
N GLN A 116 -14.58 -9.35 11.92
CA GLN A 116 -13.35 -8.68 11.44
C GLN A 116 -12.56 -9.58 10.48
N ARG A 117 -12.87 -9.47 9.19
CA ARG A 117 -12.21 -10.26 8.13
C ARG A 117 -10.76 -9.86 7.89
N ARG A 118 -10.43 -8.59 8.10
CA ARG A 118 -9.12 -7.99 7.86
C ARG A 118 -8.80 -6.97 8.94
N TRP A 119 -7.52 -6.78 9.19
CA TRP A 119 -6.97 -5.84 10.16
C TRP A 119 -5.55 -5.45 9.74
N PRO A 120 -4.97 -4.34 10.26
CA PRO A 120 -3.59 -3.96 10.00
C PRO A 120 -2.61 -5.07 10.38
N GLY A 121 -1.74 -5.46 9.44
CA GLY A 121 -0.79 -6.57 9.61
C GLY A 121 -1.37 -7.94 9.25
N HIS A 122 -2.61 -8.03 8.75
CA HIS A 122 -3.20 -9.29 8.27
C HIS A 122 -2.38 -9.90 7.12
N SER A 123 -1.95 -9.07 6.17
CA SER A 123 -1.02 -9.42 5.08
C SER A 123 -0.45 -8.18 4.42
N GLY A 124 0.69 -8.31 3.74
CA GLY A 124 1.30 -7.23 2.96
C GLY A 124 0.36 -6.61 1.92
N PRO A 125 -0.37 -7.41 1.10
CA PRO A 125 -1.38 -6.88 0.19
C PRO A 125 -2.50 -6.08 0.87
N HIS A 126 -2.96 -6.51 2.05
CA HIS A 126 -3.98 -5.76 2.79
C HIS A 126 -3.42 -4.45 3.34
N ASP A 127 -2.20 -4.47 3.87
CA ASP A 127 -1.52 -3.26 4.34
C ASP A 127 -1.30 -2.25 3.20
N LEU A 128 -1.01 -2.71 1.98
CA LEU A 128 -0.95 -1.85 0.78
C LEU A 128 -2.32 -1.25 0.44
N VAL A 129 -3.42 -2.01 0.54
CA VAL A 129 -4.77 -1.46 0.38
C VAL A 129 -5.01 -0.36 1.42
N CYS A 130 -4.72 -0.61 2.69
CA CYS A 130 -4.90 0.39 3.74
C CYS A 130 -4.03 1.62 3.55
N LEU A 131 -2.80 1.45 3.07
CA LEU A 131 -1.85 2.54 2.89
C LEU A 131 -2.13 3.41 1.66
N CYS A 132 -2.60 2.80 0.57
CA CYS A 132 -2.62 3.41 -0.75
C CYS A 132 -4.01 3.62 -1.34
N THR A 133 -5.06 3.13 -0.67
CA THR A 133 -6.41 3.56 -1.00
C THR A 133 -6.64 4.92 -0.38
N ALA A 134 -7.31 5.82 -1.10
CA ALA A 134 -7.71 7.12 -0.55
C ALA A 134 -8.47 6.93 0.79
N GLY A 135 -8.54 7.99 1.57
CA GLY A 135 -9.34 8.11 2.79
C GLY A 135 -10.53 9.03 2.54
N GLU A 136 -11.29 9.30 3.59
CA GLU A 136 -12.57 10.00 3.53
C GLU A 136 -12.63 11.14 2.50
N ASN A 137 -13.67 11.16 1.66
CA ASN A 137 -13.87 12.19 0.63
C ASN A 137 -12.69 12.35 -0.36
N GLY A 138 -11.93 11.27 -0.57
CA GLY A 138 -10.81 11.21 -1.51
C GLY A 138 -9.48 11.75 -0.96
N TRP A 139 -9.40 12.09 0.33
CA TRP A 139 -8.14 12.55 0.94
C TRP A 139 -7.04 11.49 0.82
N PRO A 140 -5.75 11.85 0.66
CA PRO A 140 -5.21 13.20 0.55
C PRO A 140 -4.97 13.65 -0.89
N VAL A 141 -5.75 13.13 -1.84
CA VAL A 141 -5.62 13.44 -3.28
C VAL A 141 -6.88 14.05 -3.88
N ASN A 142 -7.81 14.53 -3.05
CA ASN A 142 -9.05 15.12 -3.52
C ASN A 142 -8.86 16.51 -4.17
N SER A 143 -9.95 17.11 -4.63
CA SER A 143 -9.95 18.43 -5.28
C SER A 143 -9.46 19.57 -4.39
N THR A 144 -9.50 19.40 -3.06
CA THR A 144 -8.99 20.39 -2.09
C THR A 144 -7.52 20.20 -1.75
N SER A 145 -6.89 19.12 -2.24
CA SER A 145 -5.47 18.85 -2.04
C SER A 145 -4.62 19.72 -2.98
N ASP A 146 -3.33 19.88 -2.67
CA ASP A 146 -2.40 20.60 -3.54
C ASP A 146 -2.45 20.03 -4.96
N THR A 147 -2.41 20.92 -5.95
CA THR A 147 -2.49 20.50 -7.36
C THR A 147 -1.31 19.57 -7.68
N GLY A 148 -1.64 18.34 -8.07
CA GLY A 148 -0.65 17.31 -8.42
C GLY A 148 -0.19 16.45 -7.23
N SER A 149 -0.82 16.55 -6.05
CA SER A 149 -0.62 15.58 -4.98
C SER A 149 -0.96 14.16 -5.42
N THR A 150 -0.17 13.21 -4.92
CA THR A 150 -0.35 11.78 -5.17
C THR A 150 -0.38 11.00 -3.87
N LEU A 151 -0.98 9.81 -3.89
CA LEU A 151 -0.96 8.83 -2.81
C LEU A 151 -0.28 7.57 -3.34
N CYS A 152 0.81 7.16 -2.70
CA CYS A 152 1.63 6.04 -3.14
C CYS A 152 2.13 6.17 -4.60
N GLY A 153 2.23 7.39 -5.13
CA GLY A 153 2.60 7.68 -6.52
C GLY A 153 1.43 7.72 -7.50
N HIS A 154 0.19 7.53 -7.04
CA HIS A 154 -1.01 7.58 -7.88
C HIS A 154 -1.79 8.87 -7.65
N ASN A 155 -2.29 9.47 -8.73
CA ASN A 155 -3.18 10.62 -8.66
C ASN A 155 -4.62 10.18 -8.38
N LYS A 156 -5.51 11.16 -8.15
CA LYS A 156 -6.92 10.92 -7.85
C LYS A 156 -7.67 10.12 -8.91
N ASP A 157 -7.34 10.33 -10.18
CA ASP A 157 -8.02 9.68 -11.30
C ASP A 157 -7.61 8.20 -11.41
N ALA A 158 -6.33 7.89 -11.17
CA ALA A 158 -5.82 6.52 -11.13
C ALA A 158 -6.39 5.70 -9.96
N LEU A 159 -6.67 6.36 -8.83
CA LEU A 159 -7.28 5.73 -7.66
C LEU A 159 -8.81 5.76 -7.67
N GLU A 160 -9.44 6.43 -8.65
CA GLU A 160 -10.87 6.74 -8.64
C GLU A 160 -11.34 7.38 -7.31
N ALA A 161 -10.49 8.25 -6.76
CA ALA A 161 -10.72 8.93 -5.48
C ALA A 161 -11.83 9.99 -5.63
N GLY A 162 -13.05 9.63 -5.23
CA GLY A 162 -14.25 10.49 -5.29
C GLY A 162 -14.66 11.11 -3.95
N GLU A 163 -15.56 12.09 -4.01
CA GLU A 163 -16.03 12.91 -2.88
C GLU A 163 -16.86 12.17 -1.82
N LYS A 164 -17.17 10.89 -2.01
CA LYS A 164 -17.93 10.05 -1.04
C LYS A 164 -17.15 8.82 -0.61
N TRP A 165 -15.84 8.86 -0.82
CA TRP A 165 -14.98 7.74 -0.52
C TRP A 165 -14.85 7.54 1.00
N TRP A 166 -14.94 6.30 1.47
CA TRP A 166 -15.13 5.83 2.86
C TRP A 166 -16.31 6.39 3.69
N SER A 167 -16.69 7.66 3.53
CA SER A 167 -17.86 8.31 4.17
C SER A 167 -19.20 8.06 3.49
N GLY A 168 -19.19 7.57 2.24
CA GLY A 168 -20.40 7.35 1.46
C GLY A 168 -21.23 6.16 1.97
N THR A 169 -22.55 6.27 1.82
CA THR A 169 -23.50 5.18 2.09
C THR A 169 -23.57 4.14 0.96
N ASN A 170 -22.82 4.33 -0.14
CA ASN A 170 -22.85 3.45 -1.31
C ASN A 170 -21.67 2.47 -1.30
N ASN A 171 -21.98 1.19 -1.04
CA ASN A 171 -21.00 0.11 -0.92
C ASN A 171 -20.28 -0.21 -2.23
N THR A 172 -20.94 -0.02 -3.38
CA THR A 172 -20.33 -0.27 -4.69
C THR A 172 -19.15 0.65 -4.92
N GLN A 173 -19.31 1.94 -4.59
CA GLN A 173 -18.23 2.92 -4.75
C GLN A 173 -17.02 2.58 -3.87
N LYS A 174 -17.24 2.07 -2.65
CA LYS A 174 -16.17 1.63 -1.74
C LYS A 174 -15.40 0.42 -2.29
N LYS A 175 -16.10 -0.56 -2.86
CA LYS A 175 -15.44 -1.73 -3.45
C LYS A 175 -14.63 -1.35 -4.69
N ASP A 176 -15.18 -0.48 -5.54
CA ASP A 176 -14.53 -0.09 -6.80
C ASP A 176 -13.17 0.57 -6.59
N ALA A 177 -13.03 1.52 -5.66
CA ALA A 177 -11.72 2.15 -5.47
C ALA A 177 -10.72 1.28 -4.66
N ILE A 178 -11.18 0.33 -3.84
CA ILE A 178 -10.30 -0.73 -3.31
C ILE A 178 -9.82 -1.60 -4.48
N GLN A 179 -10.70 -1.98 -5.40
CA GLN A 179 -10.33 -2.73 -6.61
C GLN A 179 -9.32 -1.95 -7.45
N LYS A 180 -9.49 -0.63 -7.61
CA LYS A 180 -8.51 0.20 -8.34
C LYS A 180 -7.17 0.22 -7.65
N THR A 181 -7.14 0.44 -6.34
CA THR A 181 -5.90 0.38 -5.55
C THR A 181 -5.24 -0.99 -5.67
N TRP A 182 -6.03 -2.06 -5.65
CA TRP A 182 -5.54 -3.41 -5.86
C TRP A 182 -4.86 -3.54 -7.22
N ASP A 183 -5.52 -3.08 -8.28
CA ASP A 183 -5.04 -3.19 -9.65
C ASP A 183 -3.78 -2.35 -9.91
N VAL A 184 -3.76 -1.10 -9.45
CA VAL A 184 -2.68 -0.16 -9.76
C VAL A 184 -1.52 -0.20 -8.78
N THR A 185 -1.72 -0.67 -7.54
CA THR A 185 -0.67 -0.72 -6.51
C THR A 185 -0.35 -2.15 -6.09
N VAL A 186 -1.32 -2.89 -5.56
CA VAL A 186 -1.06 -4.22 -4.96
C VAL A 186 -0.52 -5.20 -6.01
N ASN A 187 -1.17 -5.27 -7.17
CA ASN A 187 -0.78 -6.15 -8.26
C ASN A 187 0.63 -5.83 -8.78
N GLN A 188 1.05 -4.57 -8.79
CA GLN A 188 2.41 -4.18 -9.16
C GLN A 188 3.43 -4.68 -8.13
N CYS A 189 3.11 -4.63 -6.85
CA CYS A 189 3.96 -5.15 -5.78
C CYS A 189 4.02 -6.68 -5.75
N LEU A 190 2.98 -7.37 -6.22
CA LEU A 190 2.98 -8.84 -6.39
C LEU A 190 3.68 -9.31 -7.67
N SER A 191 3.79 -8.46 -8.68
CA SER A 191 4.33 -8.83 -10.01
C SER A 191 5.72 -8.26 -10.30
N GLY A 192 6.18 -7.32 -9.47
CA GLY A 192 7.41 -6.58 -9.70
C GLY A 192 8.68 -7.34 -9.31
N TYR A 193 9.79 -6.87 -9.87
CA TYR A 193 11.14 -7.22 -9.43
C TYR A 193 11.62 -6.20 -8.38
N SER A 194 12.32 -6.69 -7.36
CA SER A 194 13.04 -5.87 -6.39
C SER A 194 14.54 -6.00 -6.65
N GLN A 195 15.27 -4.89 -6.61
CA GLN A 195 16.74 -4.90 -6.66
C GLN A 195 17.34 -5.53 -5.40
N GLU A 196 16.68 -5.34 -4.26
CA GLU A 196 16.99 -6.09 -3.05
C GLU A 196 16.49 -7.53 -3.23
N THR A 197 17.35 -8.51 -2.99
CA THR A 197 17.00 -9.94 -3.04
C THR A 197 17.12 -10.60 -1.68
N ASP A 198 17.75 -9.94 -0.71
CA ASP A 198 17.88 -10.44 0.64
C ASP A 198 16.60 -10.17 1.44
N LEU A 199 15.90 -11.24 1.85
CA LEU A 199 14.64 -11.16 2.57
C LEU A 199 14.79 -10.44 3.92
N ALA A 200 15.90 -10.65 4.62
CA ALA A 200 16.12 -10.05 5.94
C ALA A 200 16.37 -8.54 5.83
N ALA A 201 17.19 -8.11 4.86
CA ALA A 201 17.45 -6.72 4.57
C ALA A 201 16.18 -5.99 4.09
N ALA A 202 15.39 -6.61 3.21
CA ALA A 202 14.11 -6.06 2.75
C ALA A 202 13.11 -5.91 3.91
N LEU A 203 12.99 -6.92 4.77
CA LEU A 203 12.15 -6.88 5.96
C LEU A 203 12.61 -5.77 6.92
N GLN A 204 13.91 -5.61 7.14
CA GLN A 204 14.43 -4.56 8.01
C GLN A 204 14.12 -3.17 7.46
N LYS A 205 14.35 -2.93 6.17
CA LYS A 205 14.00 -1.67 5.50
C LYS A 205 12.52 -1.33 5.61
N PHE A 206 11.65 -2.33 5.51
CA PHE A 206 10.21 -2.17 5.75
C PHE A 206 9.92 -1.80 7.21
N LYS A 207 10.47 -2.55 8.18
CA LYS A 207 10.26 -2.30 9.61
C LYS A 207 10.73 -0.90 10.04
N ASP A 208 11.79 -0.38 9.43
CA ASP A 208 12.29 0.98 9.70
C ASP A 208 11.31 2.09 9.28
N LYS A 209 10.28 1.76 8.48
CA LYS A 209 9.18 2.70 8.13
C LYS A 209 8.01 2.63 9.09
N ILE A 210 7.96 1.64 9.98
CA ILE A 210 6.91 1.50 10.98
C ILE A 210 7.26 2.38 12.18
N LYS A 211 6.39 3.35 12.47
CA LYS A 211 6.58 4.29 13.57
C LYS A 211 5.82 3.81 14.81
N LYS A 212 6.51 3.76 15.94
CA LYS A 212 5.87 3.58 17.25
C LYS A 212 5.28 4.93 17.68
N THR A 213 3.96 5.00 17.83
CA THR A 213 3.23 6.20 18.25
C THR A 213 2.39 5.89 19.47
N THR A 214 2.46 6.74 20.49
CA THR A 214 1.62 6.64 21.69
C THR A 214 0.45 7.60 21.59
N PHE A 215 -0.77 7.07 21.67
CA PHE A 215 -2.02 7.83 21.74
C PHE A 215 -2.59 7.68 23.14
N GLU A 216 -2.60 8.75 23.94
CA GLU A 216 -3.10 8.77 25.32
C GLU A 216 -2.58 7.58 26.18
N HIS A 217 -3.27 6.44 26.12
CA HIS A 217 -3.00 5.21 26.88
C HIS A 217 -2.64 3.98 26.02
N GLU A 218 -2.54 4.12 24.69
CA GLU A 218 -2.29 3.01 23.76
C GLU A 218 -1.04 3.28 22.90
N THR A 219 -0.15 2.29 22.82
CA THR A 219 0.97 2.31 21.87
C THR A 219 0.55 1.60 20.58
N ARG A 220 0.63 2.30 19.45
CA ARG A 220 0.37 1.74 18.12
C ARG A 220 1.63 1.76 17.27
N TYR A 221 1.70 0.82 16.33
CA TYR A 221 2.72 0.76 15.29
C TYR A 221 2.08 1.15 13.96
N ILE A 222 2.49 2.29 13.42
CA ILE A 222 1.84 2.95 12.29
C ILE A 222 2.74 2.87 11.07
N LEU A 223 2.18 2.39 9.96
CA LEU A 223 2.79 2.49 8.63
C LEU A 223 2.12 3.63 7.86
N GLY A 224 2.93 4.54 7.31
CA GLY A 224 2.42 5.69 6.55
C GLY A 224 2.11 6.92 7.39
N GLU A 225 1.40 7.84 6.78
CA GLU A 225 0.86 9.05 7.35
C GLU A 225 -0.40 8.69 8.15
N GLY A 226 -0.33 8.88 9.46
CA GLY A 226 -1.38 8.52 10.38
C GLY A 226 -1.05 9.00 11.78
N GLY A 227 -1.93 9.84 12.32
CA GLY A 227 -2.00 10.34 13.68
C GLY A 227 -3.49 10.40 14.10
N PRO A 228 -3.84 10.81 15.31
CA PRO A 228 -5.17 10.60 15.90
C PRO A 228 -6.29 11.44 15.24
N GLY A 229 -6.00 12.24 14.21
CA GLY A 229 -6.95 13.13 13.54
C GLY A 229 -7.50 12.63 12.19
N TRP A 230 -7.22 11.39 11.78
CA TRP A 230 -7.58 10.86 10.45
C TRP A 230 -8.48 9.62 10.51
N ALA A 231 -9.08 9.38 11.68
CA ALA A 231 -9.94 8.25 11.99
C ALA A 231 -11.39 8.70 12.31
N THR A 232 -11.87 9.70 11.59
CA THR A 232 -13.31 9.96 11.43
C THR A 232 -13.68 9.60 10.00
#